data_AF-X1A4C0-F1
#
_entry.id   AF-X1A4C0-F1
#
_cell.length_a   1.000
_cell.length_b   1.000
_cell.length_c   1.000
_cell.angle_alpha   90.00
_cell.angle_beta   90.00
_cell.angle_gamma   90.00
#
_symmetry.space_group_name_H-M   'P 1'
#
loop_
_entity.id
_entity.type
_entity.pdbx_description
1 polymer ?
#
loop_
_entity_poly.entity_id
_entity_poly.type
_entity_poly.pdbx_seq_one_letter_code
_entity_poly.pdbx_strand_id
1 'polypeptide(L)'
;MSKVQEGVDPTTTLLRAACAEFGWTPTPSFGPFNCFQFEGTKSLGYEIAEQSDWNLPDWILFPTGSGGLMAGTMKGLWEFKQMGLIDKIPRPVVVQPEGCSPIVRAFNDSQDPLNITPWDSNETVAGGLADPFPWDG
;
A
#
# COMPACT_ATOMS: atom_id res chain seq x y z
N MET A 1 -0.82 -31.31 5.13
CA MET A 1 -0.78 -29.87 4.85
C MET A 1 -1.53 -29.65 3.55
N SER A 2 -2.72 -29.05 3.59
CA SER A 2 -3.50 -28.81 2.37
C SER A 2 -2.73 -27.85 1.47
N LYS A 3 -2.60 -28.20 0.19
CA LYS A 3 -2.05 -27.29 -0.82
C LYS A 3 -2.86 -25.99 -0.79
N VAL A 4 -2.17 -24.87 -0.62
CA VAL A 4 -2.73 -23.52 -0.79
C VAL A 4 -3.33 -23.48 -2.21
N GLN A 5 -4.59 -23.08 -2.34
CA GLN A 5 -5.21 -22.86 -3.65
C GLN A 5 -4.41 -21.76 -4.36
N GLU A 6 -3.97 -22.01 -5.60
CA GLU A 6 -3.31 -21.01 -6.44
C GLU A 6 -4.16 -19.73 -6.48
N GLY A 7 -3.55 -18.58 -6.19
CA GLY A 7 -4.20 -17.27 -6.20
C GLY A 7 -4.97 -16.87 -4.95
N VAL A 8 -4.99 -17.68 -3.88
CA VAL A 8 -5.65 -17.31 -2.61
C VAL A 8 -4.62 -17.23 -1.48
N ASP A 9 -4.44 -16.04 -0.90
CA ASP A 9 -3.57 -15.85 0.26
C ASP A 9 -4.07 -16.70 1.45
N PRO A 10 -3.25 -17.67 1.94
CA PRO A 10 -3.63 -18.52 3.06
C PRO A 10 -3.85 -17.73 4.35
N THR A 11 -3.16 -16.59 4.51
CA THR A 11 -3.32 -15.68 5.66
C THR A 11 -4.70 -15.06 5.65
N THR A 12 -5.14 -14.56 4.50
CA THR A 12 -6.48 -13.99 4.33
C THR A 12 -7.56 -15.04 4.53
N THR A 13 -7.34 -16.27 4.08
CA THR A 13 -8.26 -17.40 4.28
C THR A 13 -8.44 -17.70 5.77
N LEU A 14 -7.34 -17.83 6.51
CA LEU A 14 -7.37 -18.11 7.94
C LEU A 14 -7.96 -16.95 8.75
N LEU A 15 -7.64 -15.70 8.40
CA LEU A 15 -8.23 -14.51 9.00
C LEU A 15 -9.76 -14.54 8.91
N ARG A 16 -10.31 -14.80 7.72
CA ARG A 16 -11.76 -14.87 7.50
C ARG A 16 -12.40 -15.99 8.33
N ALA A 17 -11.78 -17.17 8.39
CA ALA A 17 -12.27 -18.28 9.19
C ALA A 17 -12.29 -17.95 10.70
N ALA A 18 -11.22 -17.36 11.23
CA ALA A 18 -11.14 -16.96 12.64
C ALA A 18 -12.16 -15.87 13.00
N CYS A 19 -12.34 -14.86 12.14
CA CYS A 19 -13.37 -13.84 12.35
C CYS A 19 -14.78 -14.45 12.39
N ALA A 20 -15.08 -15.44 11.53
CA ALA A 20 -16.36 -16.11 11.50
C ALA A 20 -16.59 -17.01 12.73
N GLU A 21 -15.56 -17.72 13.21
CA GLU A 21 -15.65 -18.63 14.36
C GLU A 21 -15.74 -17.87 15.69
N PHE A 22 -14.88 -16.86 15.88
CA PHE A 22 -14.72 -16.21 17.18
C PHE A 22 -15.43 -14.85 17.29
N GLY A 23 -16.03 -14.34 16.20
CA GLY A 23 -16.65 -13.02 16.18
C GLY A 23 -15.65 -11.87 16.33
N TRP A 24 -14.38 -12.09 15.96
CA TRP A 24 -13.34 -11.07 16.05
C TRP A 24 -13.46 -10.03 14.93
N THR A 25 -13.23 -8.77 15.26
CA THR A 25 -13.12 -7.69 14.28
C THR A 25 -11.76 -7.77 13.57
N PRO A 26 -11.72 -7.88 12.23
CA PRO A 26 -10.45 -7.88 11.51
C PRO A 26 -9.80 -6.50 11.59
N THR A 27 -8.54 -6.45 12.01
CA THR A 27 -7.72 -5.22 12.03
C THR A 27 -6.41 -5.38 11.27
N PRO A 28 -6.41 -5.94 10.04
CA PRO A 28 -5.17 -6.06 9.28
C PRO A 28 -4.74 -4.69 8.73
N SER A 29 -3.50 -4.65 8.25
CA SER A 29 -2.92 -3.47 7.62
C SER A 29 -3.28 -3.34 6.14
N PHE A 30 -4.47 -3.80 5.71
CA PHE A 30 -4.93 -3.66 4.32
C PHE A 30 -6.41 -3.32 4.15
N GLY A 31 -6.70 -2.54 3.11
CA GLY A 31 -7.91 -1.73 2.91
C GLY A 31 -9.25 -2.48 2.91
N PRO A 32 -9.40 -3.63 2.21
CA PRO A 32 -10.66 -4.38 2.15
C PRO A 32 -11.24 -4.79 3.51
N PHE A 33 -10.43 -4.84 4.55
CA PHE A 33 -10.86 -5.20 5.91
C PHE A 33 -10.75 -4.06 6.91
N ASN A 34 -9.99 -3.01 6.60
CA ASN A 34 -9.74 -1.88 7.48
C ASN A 34 -9.74 -0.56 6.71
N CYS A 35 -10.91 0.08 6.61
CA CYS A 35 -11.06 1.36 5.91
C CYS A 35 -10.30 2.52 6.56
N PHE A 36 -9.88 2.39 7.83
CA PHE A 36 -9.14 3.43 8.55
C PHE A 36 -7.62 3.34 8.34
N GLN A 37 -7.11 2.30 7.68
CA GLN A 37 -5.68 2.09 7.43
C GLN A 37 -5.01 3.32 6.79
N PHE A 38 -5.70 3.96 5.84
CA PHE A 38 -5.20 5.15 5.15
C PHE A 38 -5.23 6.42 6.02
N GLU A 39 -6.10 6.48 7.04
CA GLU A 39 -6.16 7.59 7.98
C GLU A 39 -5.00 7.56 8.98
N GLY A 40 -4.44 6.39 9.26
CA GLY A 40 -3.19 6.27 10.03
C GLY A 40 -1.99 6.71 9.19
N THR A 41 -1.82 6.10 8.01
CA THR A 41 -0.64 6.34 7.15
C THR A 41 -0.57 7.76 6.57
N LYS A 42 -1.68 8.50 6.50
CA LYS A 42 -1.64 9.90 6.06
C LYS A 42 -0.90 10.85 7.02
N SER A 43 -0.73 10.48 8.29
CA SER A 43 0.02 11.32 9.24
C SER A 43 1.43 11.58 8.75
N LEU A 44 2.04 10.60 8.05
CA LEU A 44 3.35 10.75 7.43
C LEU A 44 3.39 11.91 6.43
N GLY A 45 2.30 12.15 5.68
CA GLY A 45 2.21 13.29 4.78
C GLY A 45 2.22 14.62 5.53
N TYR A 46 1.57 14.68 6.69
CA TYR A 46 1.58 15.86 7.55
C TYR A 46 2.96 16.10 8.17
N GLU A 47 3.58 15.04 8.68
CA GLU A 47 4.92 15.07 9.27
C GLU A 47 5.96 15.50 8.23
N ILE A 48 5.89 15.01 7.00
CA ILE A 48 6.77 15.45 5.90
C ILE A 48 6.62 16.95 5.64
N ALA A 49 5.38 17.48 5.62
CA ALA A 49 5.15 18.90 5.41
C ALA A 49 5.69 19.75 6.57
N GLU A 50 5.40 19.37 7.81
CA GLU A 50 5.87 20.07 9.02
C GLU A 50 7.40 20.04 9.12
N GLN A 51 8.02 18.86 8.96
CA GLN A 51 9.46 18.65 9.12
C GLN A 51 10.29 19.20 7.95
N SER A 52 9.65 19.52 6.82
CA SER A 52 10.29 20.21 5.70
C SER A 52 10.13 21.74 5.79
N ASP A 53 9.76 22.28 6.95
CA ASP A 53 9.42 23.70 7.14
C ASP A 53 8.41 24.21 6.10
N TRP A 54 7.43 23.37 5.76
CA TRP A 54 6.41 23.63 4.72
C TRP A 54 6.97 23.80 3.30
N ASN A 55 8.27 23.56 3.09
CA ASN A 55 8.95 23.59 1.80
C ASN A 55 9.23 22.16 1.31
N LEU A 56 8.21 21.57 0.69
CA LEU A 56 8.23 20.16 0.30
C LEU A 56 9.30 19.82 -0.76
N PRO A 57 9.77 18.57 -0.82
CA PRO A 57 10.63 18.10 -1.91
C PRO A 57 9.85 18.01 -3.23
N ASP A 58 10.55 17.80 -4.35
CA ASP A 58 9.90 17.58 -5.64
C ASP A 58 9.43 16.13 -5.84
N TRP A 59 10.07 15.20 -5.13
CA TRP A 59 9.82 13.76 -5.22
C TRP A 59 9.82 13.11 -3.84
N ILE A 60 8.98 12.08 -3.69
CA ILE A 60 9.02 11.17 -2.54
C ILE A 60 9.10 9.74 -3.08
N LEU A 61 10.07 8.98 -2.59
CA LEU A 61 10.27 7.58 -2.95
C LEU A 61 9.63 6.69 -1.89
N PHE A 62 8.74 5.79 -2.32
CA PHE A 62 8.00 4.90 -1.46
C PHE A 62 8.48 3.46 -1.67
N PRO A 63 9.12 2.83 -0.66
CA PRO A 63 9.24 1.38 -0.65
C PRO A 63 7.82 0.80 -0.58
N THR A 64 7.47 -0.03 -1.56
CA THR A 64 6.07 -0.37 -1.84
C THR A 64 5.85 -1.87 -1.89
N GLY A 65 5.05 -2.39 -0.97
CA GLY A 65 4.38 -3.69 -1.12
C GLY A 65 3.07 -3.48 -1.86
N SER A 66 1.97 -3.38 -1.11
CA SER A 66 0.60 -3.13 -1.59
C SER A 66 0.29 -1.68 -2.01
N GLY A 67 1.08 -0.69 -1.57
CA GLY A 67 0.83 0.73 -1.88
C GLY A 67 0.13 1.55 -0.80
N GLY A 68 -0.32 0.94 0.30
CA GLY A 68 -1.10 1.63 1.34
C GLY A 68 -0.40 2.85 1.97
N LEU A 69 0.91 2.73 2.24
CA LEU A 69 1.72 3.83 2.79
C LEU A 69 1.76 5.04 1.84
N MET A 70 1.98 4.80 0.55
CA MET A 70 1.99 5.85 -0.47
C MET A 70 0.62 6.52 -0.55
N ALA A 71 -0.45 5.73 -0.69
CA ALA A 71 -1.82 6.25 -0.82
C ALA A 71 -2.21 7.14 0.38
N GLY A 72 -1.94 6.68 1.60
CA GLY A 72 -2.18 7.47 2.81
C GLY A 72 -1.36 8.76 2.83
N THR A 73 -0.03 8.66 2.63
CA THR A 73 0.86 9.83 2.63
C THR A 73 0.43 10.89 1.62
N MET A 74 0.10 10.46 0.40
CA MET A 74 -0.36 11.35 -0.67
C MET A 74 -1.72 11.99 -0.34
N LYS A 75 -2.63 11.25 0.32
CA LYS A 75 -3.89 11.80 0.83
C LYS A 75 -3.65 12.90 1.87
N GLY A 76 -2.72 12.70 2.81
CA GLY A 76 -2.38 13.70 3.83
C GLY A 76 -1.85 15.00 3.20
N LEU A 77 -0.92 14.88 2.24
CA LEU A 77 -0.43 16.03 1.48
C LEU A 77 -1.54 16.71 0.69
N TRP A 78 -2.43 15.94 0.05
CA TRP A 78 -3.55 16.48 -0.69
C TRP A 78 -4.50 17.29 0.21
N GLU A 79 -4.81 16.80 1.42
CA GLU A 79 -5.62 17.52 2.41
C GLU A 79 -4.95 18.83 2.85
N PHE A 80 -3.64 18.84 3.11
CA PHE A 80 -2.89 20.07 3.43
C PHE A 80 -2.93 21.08 2.29
N LYS A 81 -2.87 20.62 1.03
CA LYS A 81 -3.03 21.50 -0.13
C LYS A 81 -4.44 22.06 -0.21
N GLN A 82 -5.48 21.25 0.04
CA GLN A 82 -6.87 21.72 0.07
C GLN A 82 -7.10 22.78 1.17
N MET A 83 -6.40 22.66 2.31
CA MET A 83 -6.44 23.63 3.40
C MET A 83 -5.58 24.89 3.16
N GLY A 84 -4.80 24.95 2.08
CA GLY A 84 -3.91 26.08 1.78
C GLY A 84 -2.67 26.14 2.67
N LEU A 85 -2.28 25.03 3.30
CA LEU A 85 -1.06 24.95 4.13
C LEU A 85 0.22 24.71 3.29
N ILE A 86 0.06 24.14 2.09
CA ILE A 86 1.14 23.88 1.13
C ILE A 86 0.67 24.22 -0.29
N ASP A 87 1.61 24.64 -1.14
CA ASP A 87 1.30 25.04 -2.52
C ASP A 87 1.52 23.94 -3.56
N LYS A 88 2.38 22.95 -3.24
CA LYS A 88 2.75 21.86 -4.16
C LYS A 88 2.54 20.48 -3.54
N ILE A 89 2.29 19.49 -4.39
CA ILE A 89 2.28 18.08 -4.00
C ILE A 89 3.50 17.43 -4.66
N PRO A 90 4.43 16.83 -3.89
CA PRO A 90 5.56 16.07 -4.40
C PRO A 90 5.10 14.94 -5.32
N ARG A 91 5.92 14.59 -6.30
CA ARG A 91 5.65 13.46 -7.20
C ARG A 91 6.00 12.14 -6.49
N PRO A 92 5.10 11.16 -6.42
CA PRO A 92 5.42 9.87 -5.82
C PRO A 92 6.24 9.01 -6.80
N VAL A 93 7.15 8.21 -6.25
CA VAL A 93 7.87 7.13 -6.95
C VAL A 93 7.63 5.84 -6.20
N VAL A 94 7.10 4.83 -6.89
CA VAL A 94 6.95 3.47 -6.37
C VAL A 94 8.27 2.72 -6.54
N VAL A 95 8.77 2.12 -5.46
CA VAL A 95 9.98 1.31 -5.45
C VAL A 95 9.64 -0.09 -4.93
N GLN A 96 9.73 -1.09 -5.80
CA GLN A 96 9.48 -2.50 -5.46
C GLN A 96 10.73 -3.36 -5.68
N PRO A 97 10.92 -4.44 -4.90
CA PRO A 97 12.01 -5.38 -5.14
C PRO A 97 11.83 -6.12 -6.47
N GLU A 98 12.93 -6.41 -7.17
CA GLU A 98 12.90 -7.12 -8.45
C GLU A 98 12.15 -8.46 -8.36
N GLY A 99 12.33 -9.20 -7.25
CA GLY A 99 11.69 -10.49 -7.01
C GLY A 99 10.19 -10.43 -6.68
N CYS A 100 9.61 -9.24 -6.43
CA CYS A 100 8.17 -9.05 -6.21
C CYS A 100 7.77 -7.61 -6.57
N SER A 101 7.40 -7.38 -7.85
CA SER A 101 7.12 -6.04 -8.37
C SER A 101 5.83 -5.91 -9.20
N PRO A 102 4.67 -6.35 -8.68
CA PRO A 102 3.42 -6.38 -9.44
C PRO A 102 2.93 -4.99 -9.88
N ILE A 103 3.11 -3.95 -9.06
CA ILE A 103 2.68 -2.58 -9.37
C ILE A 103 3.58 -1.97 -10.43
N VAL A 104 4.91 -2.18 -10.34
CA VAL A 104 5.85 -1.69 -11.35
C VAL A 104 5.56 -2.33 -12.72
N ARG A 105 5.30 -3.64 -12.77
CA ARG A 105 4.88 -4.32 -14.01
C ARG A 105 3.56 -3.77 -14.52
N ALA A 106 2.53 -3.67 -13.68
CA ALA A 106 1.24 -3.13 -14.08
C ALA A 106 1.36 -1.71 -14.67
N PHE A 107 2.18 -0.86 -14.06
CA PHE A 107 2.45 0.50 -14.54
C PHE A 107 3.15 0.50 -15.91
N ASN A 108 4.22 -0.28 -16.07
CA ASN A 108 4.99 -0.36 -17.31
C ASN A 108 4.17 -0.95 -18.47
N ASP A 109 3.35 -1.95 -18.18
CA ASP A 109 2.51 -2.64 -19.15
C ASP A 109 1.18 -1.90 -19.40
N SER A 110 0.92 -0.79 -18.71
CA SER A 110 -0.36 -0.06 -18.76
C SER A 110 -1.57 -0.96 -18.50
N GLN A 111 -1.46 -1.88 -17.53
CA GLN A 111 -2.55 -2.75 -17.11
C GLN A 111 -3.69 -1.94 -16.48
N ASP A 112 -4.90 -2.49 -16.54
CA ASP A 112 -6.02 -1.96 -15.77
C ASP A 112 -5.70 -2.03 -14.27
N PRO A 113 -5.70 -0.91 -13.53
CA PRO A 113 -5.44 -0.89 -12.09
C PRO A 113 -6.37 -1.80 -11.29
N LEU A 114 -7.59 -2.05 -11.79
CA LEU A 114 -8.56 -2.92 -11.12
C LEU A 114 -8.33 -4.41 -11.40
N ASN A 115 -7.42 -4.75 -12.33
CA ASN A 115 -7.18 -6.10 -12.80
C ASN A 115 -5.66 -6.39 -12.91
N ILE A 116 -4.90 -6.04 -11.87
CA ILE A 116 -3.47 -6.35 -11.79
C ILE A 116 -3.26 -7.86 -11.65
N THR A 117 -2.43 -8.43 -12.51
CA THR A 117 -2.06 -9.85 -12.40
C THR A 117 -1.15 -10.04 -11.18
N PRO A 118 -1.38 -11.05 -10.32
CA PRO A 118 -0.47 -11.37 -9.21
C PRO A 118 0.96 -11.67 -9.68
N TRP A 119 1.96 -11.40 -8.83
CA TRP A 119 3.35 -11.79 -9.06
C TRP A 119 3.57 -13.28 -8.73
N ASP A 120 4.38 -13.96 -9.52
CA ASP A 120 4.56 -15.43 -9.41
C ASP A 120 5.50 -15.85 -8.27
N SER A 121 6.26 -14.90 -7.71
CA SER A 121 7.25 -15.11 -6.66
C SER A 121 7.06 -14.14 -5.49
N ASN A 122 7.66 -14.45 -4.35
CA ASN A 122 7.81 -13.51 -3.24
C ASN A 122 9.25 -13.53 -2.70
N GLU A 123 10.20 -14.00 -3.51
CA GLU A 123 11.61 -14.12 -3.14
C GLU A 123 12.30 -12.75 -3.14
N THR A 124 12.51 -12.20 -1.95
CA THR A 124 13.25 -10.96 -1.76
C THR A 124 13.77 -10.86 -0.33
N VAL A 125 14.90 -10.17 -0.15
CA VAL A 125 15.39 -9.78 1.20
C VAL A 125 14.47 -8.74 1.85
N ALA A 126 13.68 -8.01 1.05
CA ALA A 126 12.73 -7.02 1.52
C ALA A 126 11.37 -7.65 1.82
N GLY A 127 11.33 -8.58 2.79
CA GLY A 127 10.12 -9.37 3.11
C GLY A 127 8.88 -8.54 3.43
N GLY A 128 9.04 -7.33 4.00
CA GLY A 128 7.92 -6.41 4.24
C GLY A 128 7.29 -5.80 2.97
N LEU A 129 7.94 -5.97 1.81
CA LEU A 129 7.44 -5.54 0.50
C LEU A 129 7.06 -6.73 -0.39
N ALA A 130 7.14 -7.96 0.12
CA ALA A 130 6.90 -9.19 -0.63
C ALA A 130 5.40 -9.46 -0.79
N ASP A 131 4.70 -8.52 -1.41
CA ASP A 131 3.26 -8.60 -1.66
C ASP A 131 2.98 -8.90 -3.14
N PRO A 132 2.65 -10.16 -3.48
CA PRO A 132 2.42 -10.55 -4.86
C PRO A 132 1.09 -10.00 -5.41
N PHE A 133 0.17 -9.54 -4.56
CA PHE A 133 -1.10 -8.98 -5.01
C PHE A 133 -1.43 -7.70 -4.22
N PRO A 134 -1.43 -6.51 -4.85
CA PRO A 134 -1.58 -5.25 -4.14
C PRO A 134 -3.01 -5.06 -3.60
N TRP A 135 -3.28 -5.54 -2.38
CA TRP A 135 -4.62 -5.50 -1.77
C TRP A 135 -5.10 -4.09 -1.38
N ASP A 136 -4.21 -3.10 -1.33
CA ASP A 136 -4.50 -1.73 -0.87
C ASP A 136 -4.89 -0.75 -1.97
N GLY A 137 -4.82 -1.16 -3.23
CA GLY A 137 -5.09 -0.30 -4.38
C GLY A 137 -4.73 -0.97 -5.69
#